data_AF-A0A660YXR7-F1
#
_entry.id   AF-A0A660YXR7-F1
#
_cell.length_a   1.000
_cell.length_b   1.000
_cell.length_c   1.000
_cell.angle_alpha   90.00
_cell.angle_beta   90.00
_cell.angle_gamma   90.00
#
_symmetry.space_group_name_H-M   'P 1'
#
loop_
_entity.id
_entity.type
_entity.pdbx_description
1 polymer ?
#
loop_
_entity_poly.entity_id
_entity_poly.type
_entity_poly.pdbx_seq_one_letter_code
_entity_poly.pdbx_strand_id
1 'polypeptide(L)'
;MKQQEFFSSRWALIIASIGIAVGTGNIWRFSRIVAQNGGGSFLIPWVIFLLIWSVPLLIAEFAIGKSARMGPVGAIAKTAGRKFGWMGAYIVFVSAAIMFYYSVVTGWCIRYFFSAASGNLFSTSEHLAYWNEFTSGYQPLLFHIAAMVLVALVVYRGITKGVEKVTRFLVPSLLFILLLLFIRAVTLPDAFEGIKYFFTPDLNVILDYKVWLNALTQNAWDTGAGWGLILTYAIYMKKSEDISLNAALIGFGNNTISILAGITIFSTVFALSSVDAMQQVSQSGPANTGLTFIYLPLLFSKISESNLVNTIFASLFFLALFFAAFTSLISMV
;
A
#
# COMPACT_ATOMS: atom_id res chain seq x y z
N MET A 1 -15.04 -23.03 -26.25
CA MET A 1 -14.26 -22.81 -25.00
C MET A 1 -13.75 -21.38 -25.02
N LYS A 2 -14.05 -20.54 -24.01
CA LYS A 2 -13.38 -19.23 -23.89
C LYS A 2 -11.87 -19.50 -23.78
N GLN A 3 -11.08 -18.82 -24.59
CA GLN A 3 -9.62 -18.91 -24.55
C GLN A 3 -9.17 -18.58 -23.12
N GLN A 4 -8.39 -19.46 -22.49
CA GLN A 4 -7.84 -19.17 -21.16
C GLN A 4 -6.91 -17.96 -21.27
N GLU A 5 -7.28 -16.88 -20.60
CA GLU A 5 -6.47 -15.68 -20.52
C GLU A 5 -5.26 -15.96 -19.60
N PHE A 6 -4.09 -15.45 -19.95
CA PHE A 6 -2.88 -15.54 -19.14
C PHE A 6 -2.20 -14.19 -19.13
N PHE A 7 -1.41 -13.92 -18.09
CA PHE A 7 -0.45 -12.82 -18.16
C PHE A 7 0.51 -13.05 -19.33
N SER A 8 0.81 -11.98 -20.08
CA SER A 8 1.63 -12.09 -21.30
C SER A 8 3.06 -12.55 -20.99
N SER A 9 3.60 -12.19 -19.83
CA SER A 9 4.93 -12.53 -19.36
C SER A 9 4.99 -12.75 -17.84
N ARG A 10 6.07 -13.38 -17.38
CA ARG A 10 6.40 -13.49 -15.95
C ARG A 10 6.44 -12.13 -15.26
N TRP A 11 7.08 -11.15 -15.90
CA TRP A 11 7.18 -9.79 -15.39
C TRP A 11 5.83 -9.10 -15.27
N ALA A 12 4.90 -9.36 -16.20
CA ALA A 12 3.55 -8.85 -16.10
C ALA A 12 2.83 -9.38 -14.84
N LEU A 13 2.96 -10.68 -14.55
CA LEU A 13 2.43 -11.27 -13.33
C LEU A 13 3.06 -10.66 -12.07
N ILE A 14 4.39 -10.54 -12.04
CA ILE A 14 5.12 -10.00 -10.89
C ILE A 14 4.71 -8.55 -10.64
N ILE A 15 4.70 -7.70 -11.68
CA ILE A 15 4.33 -6.29 -11.55
C ILE A 15 2.88 -6.16 -11.06
N ALA A 16 1.95 -6.94 -11.63
CA ALA A 16 0.56 -6.94 -11.18
C ALA A 16 0.42 -7.42 -9.72
N SER A 17 1.21 -8.41 -9.31
CA SER A 17 1.19 -8.94 -7.94
C SER A 17 1.87 -8.01 -6.93
N ILE A 18 2.90 -7.28 -7.33
CA ILE A 18 3.47 -6.17 -6.55
C ILE A 18 2.40 -5.08 -6.38
N GLY A 19 1.62 -4.79 -7.43
CA GLY A 19 0.48 -3.87 -7.34
C GLY A 19 -0.63 -4.30 -6.37
N ILE A 20 -0.74 -5.60 -6.05
CA ILE A 20 -1.60 -6.10 -4.96
C ILE A 20 -1.02 -5.65 -3.62
N ALA A 21 0.22 -6.04 -3.35
CA ALA A 21 0.86 -5.88 -2.05
C ALA A 21 1.17 -4.41 -1.73
N VAL A 22 1.64 -3.66 -2.73
CA VAL A 22 1.97 -2.24 -2.58
C VAL A 22 0.69 -1.41 -2.64
N GLY A 23 0.13 -1.13 -1.48
CA GLY A 23 -1.04 -0.29 -1.30
C GLY A 23 -0.73 1.01 -0.57
N THR A 24 -1.80 1.73 -0.19
CA THR A 24 -1.67 2.92 0.65
C THR A 24 -0.97 2.59 1.97
N GLY A 25 -1.21 1.39 2.50
CA GLY A 25 -0.65 0.87 3.75
C GLY A 25 0.86 1.00 3.87
N ASN A 26 1.60 0.70 2.80
CA ASN A 26 3.06 0.79 2.75
C ASN A 26 3.57 2.23 2.93
N ILE A 27 2.79 3.21 2.45
CA ILE A 27 3.20 4.61 2.48
C ILE A 27 2.87 5.22 3.84
N TRP A 28 1.60 5.19 4.25
CA TRP A 28 1.18 5.93 5.44
C TRP A 28 1.08 5.13 6.74
N ARG A 29 0.61 3.89 6.66
CA ARG A 29 0.28 3.09 7.84
C ARG A 29 1.55 2.51 8.41
N PHE A 30 2.41 1.98 7.54
CA PHE A 30 3.70 1.44 7.92
C PHE A 30 4.52 2.45 8.72
N SER A 31 4.70 3.67 8.21
CA SER A 31 5.45 4.73 8.89
C SER A 31 4.88 5.08 10.27
N ARG A 32 3.55 5.16 10.38
CA ARG A 32 2.86 5.37 11.67
C ARG A 32 3.09 4.20 12.64
N ILE A 33 2.99 2.96 12.18
CA ILE A 33 3.20 1.78 13.03
C ILE A 33 4.65 1.69 13.49
N VAL A 34 5.62 1.96 12.61
CA VAL A 34 7.04 2.02 12.96
C VAL A 34 7.27 3.07 14.06
N ALA A 35 6.70 4.27 13.90
CA ALA A 35 6.77 5.33 14.90
C ALA A 35 6.19 4.92 16.26
N GLN A 36 5.04 4.24 16.26
CA GLN A 36 4.36 3.77 17.47
C GLN A 36 5.06 2.60 18.18
N ASN A 37 6.00 1.92 17.51
CA ASN A 37 6.63 0.68 18.00
C ASN A 37 8.16 0.79 18.10
N GLY A 38 8.68 2.00 18.29
CA GLY A 38 10.11 2.24 18.58
C GLY A 38 11.04 2.10 17.37
N GLY A 39 10.59 2.53 16.18
CA GLY A 39 11.47 2.68 15.03
C GLY A 39 12.10 1.35 14.60
N GLY A 40 13.43 1.27 14.66
CA GLY A 40 14.20 0.09 14.26
C GLY A 40 13.81 -1.19 15.00
N SER A 41 13.32 -1.09 16.24
CA SER A 41 12.88 -2.24 17.04
C SER A 41 11.75 -3.02 16.37
N PHE A 42 10.84 -2.32 15.70
CA PHE A 42 9.71 -2.92 15.00
C PHE A 42 10.14 -3.63 13.70
N LEU A 43 11.18 -3.12 13.02
CA LEU A 43 11.61 -3.64 11.72
C LEU A 43 12.12 -5.08 11.81
N ILE A 44 12.76 -5.45 12.93
CA ILE A 44 13.34 -6.79 13.14
C ILE A 44 12.25 -7.88 13.12
N PRO A 45 11.25 -7.89 14.03
CA PRO A 45 10.19 -8.89 13.99
C PRO A 45 9.38 -8.79 12.70
N TRP A 46 9.22 -7.60 12.12
CA TRP A 46 8.50 -7.43 10.86
C TRP A 46 9.19 -8.14 9.69
N VAL A 47 10.52 -8.09 9.59
CA VAL A 47 11.29 -8.87 8.59
C VAL A 47 11.27 -10.36 8.90
N ILE A 48 11.34 -10.76 10.18
CA ILE A 48 11.22 -12.17 10.56
C ILE A 48 9.89 -12.75 10.08
N PHE A 49 8.77 -12.07 10.34
CA PHE A 49 7.45 -12.53 9.90
C PHE A 49 7.27 -12.51 8.38
N LEU A 50 8.00 -11.66 7.65
CA LEU A 50 8.05 -11.76 6.18
C LEU A 50 8.54 -13.16 5.76
N LEU A 51 9.64 -13.62 6.36
CA LEU A 51 10.32 -14.85 5.97
C LEU A 51 9.59 -16.11 6.44
N ILE A 52 9.11 -16.11 7.69
CA ILE A 52 8.55 -17.33 8.30
C ILE A 52 7.04 -17.50 8.10
N TRP A 53 6.34 -16.41 7.74
CA TRP A 53 4.88 -16.42 7.65
C TRP A 53 4.37 -15.95 6.28
N SER A 54 4.68 -14.72 5.87
CA SER A 54 4.10 -14.17 4.63
C SER A 54 4.60 -14.84 3.36
N VAL A 55 5.92 -14.99 3.18
CA VAL A 55 6.46 -15.65 1.97
C VAL A 55 5.97 -17.10 1.84
N PRO A 56 6.01 -17.94 2.90
CA PRO A 56 5.42 -19.28 2.85
C PRO A 56 3.92 -19.29 2.50
N LEU A 57 3.15 -18.35 3.05
CA LEU A 57 1.72 -18.25 2.77
C LEU A 57 1.44 -17.81 1.33
N LEU A 58 2.21 -16.85 0.80
CA LEU A 58 2.16 -16.45 -0.61
C LEU A 58 2.52 -17.63 -1.54
N ILE A 59 3.53 -18.43 -1.21
CA ILE A 59 3.88 -19.66 -1.94
C ILE A 59 2.69 -20.61 -1.96
N ALA A 60 2.02 -20.83 -0.82
CA ALA A 60 0.85 -21.69 -0.73
C ALA A 60 -0.30 -21.16 -1.60
N GLU A 61 -0.61 -19.87 -1.56
CA GLU A 61 -1.66 -19.26 -2.39
C GLU A 61 -1.36 -19.39 -3.89
N PHE A 62 -0.12 -19.14 -4.32
CA PHE A 62 0.30 -19.35 -5.70
C PHE A 62 0.17 -20.83 -6.11
N ALA A 63 0.62 -21.75 -5.27
CA ALA A 63 0.56 -23.18 -5.56
C ALA A 63 -0.89 -23.67 -5.68
N ILE A 64 -1.76 -23.25 -4.75
CA ILE A 64 -3.18 -23.60 -4.75
C ILE A 64 -3.87 -22.98 -5.98
N GLY A 65 -3.69 -21.69 -6.26
CA GLY A 65 -4.33 -21.04 -7.40
C GLY A 65 -3.87 -21.60 -8.75
N LYS A 66 -2.55 -21.84 -8.91
CA LYS A 66 -1.95 -22.39 -10.14
C LYS A 66 -2.39 -23.84 -10.39
N SER A 67 -2.53 -24.66 -9.35
CA SER A 67 -2.93 -26.07 -9.48
C SER A 67 -4.46 -26.23 -9.61
N ALA A 68 -5.23 -25.46 -8.85
CA ALA A 68 -6.68 -25.55 -8.86
C ALA A 68 -7.29 -24.96 -10.13
N ARG A 69 -6.78 -23.80 -10.59
CA ARG A 69 -7.33 -22.98 -11.69
C ARG A 69 -8.79 -22.57 -11.47
N MET A 70 -9.12 -22.26 -10.22
CA MET A 70 -10.44 -21.84 -9.78
C MET A 70 -10.29 -20.69 -8.78
N GLY A 71 -11.32 -19.86 -8.63
CA GLY A 71 -11.36 -18.83 -7.58
C GLY A 71 -11.28 -19.43 -6.16
N PRO A 72 -11.11 -18.61 -5.12
CA PRO A 72 -10.79 -19.08 -3.76
C PRO A 72 -11.71 -20.19 -3.24
N VAL A 73 -13.04 -20.06 -3.42
CA VAL A 73 -14.03 -21.08 -3.02
C VAL A 73 -13.74 -22.43 -3.67
N GLY A 74 -13.60 -22.44 -5.00
CA GLY A 74 -13.36 -23.66 -5.76
C GLY A 74 -11.98 -24.25 -5.52
N ALA A 75 -10.97 -23.38 -5.34
CA ALA A 75 -9.61 -23.80 -5.07
C ALA A 75 -9.48 -24.52 -3.73
N ILE A 76 -10.05 -23.95 -2.66
CA ILE A 76 -10.07 -24.61 -1.36
C ILE A 76 -10.91 -25.89 -1.39
N ALA A 77 -12.08 -25.87 -2.03
CA ALA A 77 -12.91 -27.07 -2.18
C ALA A 77 -12.21 -28.22 -2.93
N LYS A 78 -11.34 -27.89 -3.90
CA LYS A 78 -10.56 -28.87 -4.67
C LYS A 78 -9.36 -29.41 -3.89
N THR A 79 -8.68 -28.56 -3.13
CA THR A 79 -7.45 -28.94 -2.41
C THR A 79 -7.73 -29.58 -1.05
N ALA A 80 -8.64 -29.01 -0.25
CA ALA A 80 -8.96 -29.49 1.10
C ALA A 80 -10.20 -30.41 1.12
N GLY A 81 -11.02 -30.38 0.07
CA GLY A 81 -12.26 -31.15 -0.06
C GLY A 81 -13.51 -30.27 -0.02
N ARG A 82 -14.59 -30.73 -0.68
CA ARG A 82 -15.82 -29.94 -0.91
C ARG A 82 -16.42 -29.32 0.36
N LYS A 83 -16.35 -30.02 1.49
CA LYS A 83 -16.85 -29.55 2.79
C LYS A 83 -16.13 -28.31 3.33
N PHE A 84 -14.94 -27.98 2.83
CA PHE A 84 -14.16 -26.82 3.25
C PHE A 84 -14.27 -25.62 2.30
N GLY A 85 -15.11 -25.70 1.26
CA GLY A 85 -15.31 -24.58 0.32
C GLY A 85 -15.76 -23.28 1.00
N TRP A 86 -16.43 -23.37 2.16
CA TRP A 86 -16.81 -22.23 2.98
C TRP A 86 -15.62 -21.38 3.44
N MET A 87 -14.44 -21.97 3.63
CA MET A 87 -13.23 -21.23 4.01
C MET A 87 -12.80 -20.29 2.89
N GLY A 88 -12.89 -20.74 1.64
CA GLY A 88 -12.67 -19.88 0.47
C GLY A 88 -13.75 -18.80 0.32
N ALA A 89 -15.00 -19.09 0.70
CA ALA A 89 -16.07 -18.09 0.70
C ALA A 89 -15.86 -17.03 1.78
N TYR A 90 -15.36 -17.44 2.95
CA TYR A 90 -14.98 -16.54 4.03
C TYR A 90 -13.83 -15.61 3.60
N ILE A 91 -12.80 -16.13 2.93
CA ILE A 91 -11.72 -15.30 2.35
C ILE A 91 -12.29 -14.25 1.40
N VAL A 92 -13.18 -14.64 0.48
CA VAL A 92 -13.81 -13.70 -0.47
C VAL A 92 -14.66 -12.65 0.26
N PHE A 93 -15.43 -13.06 1.28
CA PHE A 93 -16.23 -12.15 2.08
C PHE A 93 -15.37 -11.11 2.81
N VAL A 94 -14.29 -11.53 3.46
CA VAL A 94 -13.38 -10.62 4.16
C VAL A 94 -12.72 -9.64 3.19
N SER A 95 -12.21 -10.14 2.05
CA SER A 95 -11.61 -9.28 1.02
C SER A 95 -12.61 -8.28 0.43
N ALA A 96 -13.87 -8.69 0.23
CA ALA A 96 -14.94 -7.79 -0.21
C ALA A 96 -15.31 -6.74 0.85
N ALA A 97 -15.32 -7.12 2.14
CA ALA A 97 -15.55 -6.17 3.23
C ALA A 97 -14.43 -5.12 3.31
N ILE A 98 -13.18 -5.53 3.06
CA ILE A 98 -12.03 -4.62 2.99
C ILE A 98 -12.15 -3.65 1.80
N MET A 99 -12.55 -4.17 0.63
CA MET A 99 -12.80 -3.38 -0.57
C MET A 99 -13.77 -2.20 -0.32
N PHE A 100 -14.81 -2.39 0.51
CA PHE A 100 -15.78 -1.34 0.78
C PHE A 100 -15.17 -0.08 1.38
N TYR A 101 -14.32 -0.19 2.41
CA TYR A 101 -13.66 1.00 2.94
C TYR A 101 -12.46 1.42 2.08
N TYR A 102 -11.74 0.46 1.48
CA TYR A 102 -10.54 0.76 0.69
C TYR A 102 -10.87 1.58 -0.56
N SER A 103 -12.01 1.33 -1.20
CA SER A 103 -12.50 2.13 -2.33
C SER A 103 -12.75 3.60 -1.97
N VAL A 104 -13.20 3.87 -0.74
CA VAL A 104 -13.36 5.24 -0.21
C VAL A 104 -11.99 5.91 -0.05
N VAL A 105 -11.00 5.18 0.48
CA VAL A 105 -9.61 5.65 0.59
C VAL A 105 -9.02 5.97 -0.78
N THR A 106 -9.26 5.13 -1.80
CA THR A 106 -8.83 5.42 -3.17
C THR A 106 -9.46 6.72 -3.69
N GLY A 107 -10.73 6.98 -3.38
CA GLY A 107 -11.39 8.26 -3.65
C GLY A 107 -10.71 9.46 -2.99
N TRP A 108 -10.31 9.34 -1.72
CA TRP A 108 -9.56 10.39 -1.01
C TRP A 108 -8.25 10.73 -1.71
N CYS A 109 -7.53 9.72 -2.20
CA CYS A 109 -6.29 9.91 -2.94
C CYS A 109 -6.51 10.71 -4.24
N ILE A 110 -7.58 10.41 -4.98
CA ILE A 110 -7.96 11.16 -6.20
C ILE A 110 -8.22 12.64 -5.86
N ARG A 111 -9.05 12.91 -4.85
CA ARG A 111 -9.36 14.27 -4.42
C ARG A 111 -8.10 15.04 -4.03
N TYR A 112 -7.26 14.46 -3.17
CA TYR A 112 -6.07 15.13 -2.69
C TYR A 112 -5.02 15.34 -3.78
N PHE A 113 -4.93 14.43 -4.76
CA PHE A 113 -4.10 14.66 -5.95
C PHE A 113 -4.54 15.94 -6.70
N PHE A 114 -5.83 16.10 -7.00
CA PHE A 114 -6.32 17.33 -7.66
C PHE A 114 -6.14 18.59 -6.80
N SER A 115 -6.21 18.44 -5.49
CA SER A 115 -6.05 19.56 -4.54
C SER A 115 -4.60 20.03 -4.46
N ALA A 116 -3.66 19.08 -4.46
CA ALA A 116 -2.24 19.37 -4.56
C ALA A 116 -1.92 19.97 -5.93
N ALA A 117 -2.37 19.35 -7.03
CA ALA A 117 -2.06 19.78 -8.40
C ALA A 117 -2.62 21.15 -8.77
N SER A 118 -3.77 21.53 -8.20
CA SER A 118 -4.35 22.87 -8.39
C SER A 118 -3.73 23.94 -7.48
N GLY A 119 -2.87 23.57 -6.53
CA GLY A 119 -2.31 24.48 -5.53
C GLY A 119 -3.28 24.85 -4.38
N ASN A 120 -4.55 24.46 -4.47
CA ASN A 120 -5.57 24.73 -3.44
C ASN A 120 -5.17 24.15 -2.07
N LEU A 121 -4.46 23.01 -2.07
CA LEU A 121 -3.97 22.42 -0.82
C LEU A 121 -3.05 23.38 -0.03
N PHE A 122 -2.37 24.31 -0.69
CA PHE A 122 -1.48 25.28 -0.06
C PHE A 122 -2.13 26.64 0.24
N SER A 123 -3.38 26.86 -0.20
CA SER A 123 -4.12 28.09 0.14
C SER A 123 -4.81 28.03 1.51
N THR A 124 -4.72 26.89 2.22
CA THR A 124 -5.23 26.73 3.58
C THR A 124 -4.09 26.50 4.56
N SER A 125 -4.12 27.20 5.70
CA SER A 125 -3.23 26.94 6.83
C SER A 125 -3.82 25.90 7.80
N GLU A 126 -5.12 25.64 7.74
CA GLU A 126 -5.83 24.71 8.64
C GLU A 126 -6.21 23.41 7.93
N HIS A 127 -5.23 22.53 7.74
CA HIS A 127 -5.45 21.26 7.03
C HIS A 127 -6.44 20.31 7.73
N LEU A 128 -6.60 20.40 9.06
CA LEU A 128 -7.60 19.63 9.80
C LEU A 128 -9.03 20.09 9.44
N ALA A 129 -9.26 21.40 9.40
CA ALA A 129 -10.55 21.95 8.99
C ALA A 129 -10.86 21.58 7.53
N TYR A 130 -9.86 21.69 6.65
CA TYR A 130 -9.96 21.28 5.25
C TYR A 130 -10.36 19.80 5.08
N TRP A 131 -9.74 18.91 5.87
CA TRP A 131 -10.10 17.48 5.89
C TRP A 131 -11.53 17.25 6.42
N ASN A 132 -11.93 17.95 7.47
CA ASN A 132 -13.26 17.80 8.06
C ASN A 132 -14.37 18.31 7.12
N GLU A 133 -14.16 19.42 6.42
CA GLU A 133 -15.07 19.92 5.40
C GLU A 133 -15.23 18.90 4.26
N PHE A 134 -14.11 18.34 3.78
CA PHE A 134 -14.14 17.29 2.78
C PHE A 134 -14.92 16.06 3.26
N THR A 135 -14.59 15.52 4.43
CA THR A 135 -15.16 14.25 4.92
C THR A 135 -16.62 14.34 5.35
N SER A 136 -17.09 15.51 5.77
CA SER A 136 -18.49 15.75 6.14
C SER A 136 -19.39 16.07 4.94
N GLY A 137 -18.82 16.44 3.79
CA GLY A 137 -19.55 16.77 2.58
C GLY A 137 -19.90 15.57 1.69
N TYR A 138 -20.40 15.85 0.49
CA TYR A 138 -20.75 14.84 -0.52
C TYR A 138 -19.55 14.40 -1.38
N GLN A 139 -18.43 15.14 -1.33
CA GLN A 139 -17.26 14.88 -2.16
C GLN A 139 -16.66 13.48 -1.95
N PRO A 140 -16.56 12.91 -0.73
CA PRO A 140 -16.03 11.55 -0.53
C PRO A 140 -16.85 10.50 -1.30
N LEU A 141 -18.19 10.64 -1.33
CA LEU A 141 -19.07 9.76 -2.08
C LEU A 141 -18.82 9.90 -3.60
N LEU A 142 -18.70 11.13 -4.09
CA LEU A 142 -18.41 11.41 -5.50
C LEU A 142 -17.09 10.75 -5.95
N PHE A 143 -16.01 10.94 -5.20
CA PHE A 143 -14.70 10.37 -5.53
C PHE A 143 -14.64 8.86 -5.31
N HIS A 144 -15.39 8.31 -4.36
CA HIS A 144 -15.58 6.86 -4.22
C HIS A 144 -16.25 6.27 -5.48
N ILE A 145 -17.34 6.86 -5.96
CA ILE A 145 -18.02 6.42 -7.19
C ILE A 145 -17.05 6.50 -8.38
N ALA A 146 -16.31 7.59 -8.49
CA ALA A 146 -15.30 7.74 -9.55
C ALA A 146 -14.24 6.63 -9.49
N ALA A 147 -13.70 6.32 -8.30
CA ALA A 147 -12.74 5.25 -8.11
C ALA A 147 -13.31 3.89 -8.53
N MET A 148 -14.54 3.57 -8.10
CA MET A 148 -15.21 2.31 -8.45
C MET A 148 -15.49 2.19 -9.94
N VAL A 149 -15.93 3.27 -10.62
CA VAL A 149 -16.12 3.28 -12.07
C VAL A 149 -14.80 3.03 -12.79
N LEU A 150 -13.72 3.70 -12.39
CA LEU A 150 -12.40 3.51 -12.98
C LEU A 150 -11.91 2.07 -12.82
N VAL A 151 -12.03 1.48 -11.63
CA VAL A 151 -11.64 0.08 -11.42
C VAL A 151 -12.53 -0.89 -12.19
N ALA A 152 -13.85 -0.68 -12.20
CA ALA A 152 -14.78 -1.52 -12.96
C ALA A 152 -14.45 -1.52 -14.46
N LEU A 153 -14.05 -0.37 -15.02
CA LEU A 153 -13.60 -0.27 -16.42
C LEU A 153 -12.31 -1.07 -16.68
N VAL A 154 -11.40 -1.13 -15.71
CA VAL A 154 -10.17 -1.94 -15.81
C VAL A 154 -10.51 -3.43 -15.75
N VAL A 155 -11.26 -3.85 -14.72
CA VAL A 155 -11.62 -5.26 -14.51
C VAL A 155 -12.50 -5.79 -15.64
N TYR A 156 -13.43 -4.98 -16.16
CA TYR A 156 -14.28 -5.34 -17.31
C TYR A 156 -13.48 -5.68 -18.57
N ARG A 157 -12.28 -5.08 -18.73
CA ARG A 157 -11.38 -5.36 -19.88
C ARG A 157 -10.58 -6.66 -19.71
N GLY A 158 -10.73 -7.39 -18.62
CA GLY A 158 -10.05 -8.66 -18.36
C GLY A 158 -8.60 -8.50 -17.90
N ILE A 159 -7.88 -9.63 -17.83
CA ILE A 159 -6.55 -9.67 -17.23
C ILE A 159 -5.50 -9.03 -18.15
N THR A 160 -5.44 -9.40 -19.42
CA THR A 160 -4.36 -8.95 -20.32
C THR A 160 -4.61 -7.52 -20.81
N LYS A 161 -5.85 -7.20 -21.22
CA LYS A 161 -6.19 -5.86 -21.77
C LYS A 161 -6.52 -4.82 -20.69
N GLY A 162 -6.89 -5.27 -19.49
CA GLY A 162 -7.22 -4.42 -18.35
C GLY A 162 -6.09 -4.40 -17.32
N VAL A 163 -6.11 -5.37 -16.40
CA VAL A 163 -5.27 -5.42 -15.20
C VAL A 163 -3.78 -5.30 -15.54
N GLU A 164 -3.27 -6.12 -16.44
CA GLU A 164 -1.87 -6.14 -16.84
C GLU A 164 -1.46 -4.81 -17.48
N LYS A 165 -2.27 -4.28 -18.40
CA LYS A 165 -1.95 -3.04 -19.11
C LYS A 165 -1.85 -1.85 -18.15
N VAL A 166 -2.76 -1.78 -17.19
CA VAL A 166 -2.78 -0.71 -16.18
C VAL A 166 -1.63 -0.87 -15.19
N THR A 167 -1.46 -2.04 -14.59
CA THR A 167 -0.43 -2.25 -13.56
C THR A 167 0.99 -2.16 -14.13
N ARG A 168 1.22 -2.58 -15.39
CA ARG A 168 2.50 -2.41 -16.09
C ARG A 168 2.94 -0.95 -16.19
N PHE A 169 2.01 0.00 -16.19
CA PHE A 169 2.32 1.42 -16.19
C PHE A 169 2.36 1.97 -14.75
N LEU A 170 1.29 1.77 -13.98
CA LEU A 170 1.13 2.42 -12.68
C LEU A 170 2.17 1.98 -11.63
N VAL A 171 2.52 0.70 -11.55
CA VAL A 171 3.43 0.18 -10.52
C VAL A 171 4.87 0.67 -10.75
N PRO A 172 5.44 0.61 -11.97
CA PRO A 172 6.75 1.24 -12.22
C PRO A 172 6.73 2.76 -12.03
N SER A 173 5.67 3.45 -12.46
CA SER A 173 5.54 4.91 -12.23
C SER A 173 5.48 5.24 -10.75
N LEU A 174 4.77 4.45 -9.94
CA LEU A 174 4.76 4.58 -8.48
C LEU A 174 6.17 4.50 -7.90
N LEU A 175 6.93 3.46 -8.27
CA LEU A 175 8.30 3.30 -7.78
C LEU A 175 9.20 4.47 -8.16
N PHE A 176 9.11 4.93 -9.41
CA PHE A 176 9.87 6.08 -9.89
C PHE A 176 9.54 7.35 -9.11
N ILE A 177 8.24 7.62 -8.88
CA ILE A 177 7.81 8.77 -8.11
C ILE A 177 8.32 8.67 -6.66
N LEU A 178 8.18 7.50 -6.02
CA LEU A 178 8.68 7.29 -4.66
C LEU A 178 10.20 7.50 -4.55
N LEU A 179 10.98 7.08 -5.56
CA LEU A 179 12.41 7.34 -5.59
C LEU A 179 12.75 8.83 -5.70
N LEU A 180 12.00 9.60 -6.50
CA LEU A 180 12.17 11.06 -6.55
C LEU A 180 11.84 11.73 -5.22
N LEU A 181 10.75 11.32 -4.57
CA LEU A 181 10.37 11.82 -3.24
C LEU A 181 11.42 11.46 -2.19
N PHE A 182 11.93 10.23 -2.23
CA PHE A 182 13.00 9.75 -1.36
C PHE A 182 14.26 10.60 -1.51
N ILE A 183 14.74 10.84 -2.74
CA ILE A 183 15.92 11.68 -3.01
C ILE A 183 15.71 13.09 -2.44
N ARG A 184 14.52 13.67 -2.63
CA ARG A 184 14.21 14.98 -2.05
C ARG A 184 14.22 14.94 -0.51
N ALA A 185 13.63 13.93 0.09
CA ALA A 185 13.53 13.82 1.54
C ALA A 185 14.91 13.69 2.21
N VAL A 186 15.80 12.86 1.66
CA VAL A 186 17.14 12.65 2.25
C VAL A 186 18.12 13.80 2.03
N THR A 187 17.79 14.75 1.15
CA THR A 187 18.58 15.97 0.90
C THR A 187 18.12 17.18 1.71
N LEU A 188 17.06 17.03 2.51
CA LEU A 188 16.64 18.06 3.45
C LEU A 188 17.62 18.18 4.63
N PRO A 189 17.74 19.37 5.26
CA PRO A 189 18.53 19.53 6.48
C PRO A 189 18.01 18.58 7.56
N ASP A 190 18.90 18.01 8.37
CA ASP A 190 18.58 17.10 9.49
C ASP A 190 17.82 15.81 9.12
N ALA A 191 17.64 15.52 7.83
CA ALA A 191 16.99 14.30 7.34
C ALA A 191 17.61 13.00 7.87
N PHE A 192 18.90 13.04 8.20
CA PHE A 192 19.65 11.90 8.72
C PHE A 192 19.21 11.50 10.13
N GLU A 193 18.71 12.42 10.96
CA GLU A 193 18.18 12.08 12.29
C GLU A 193 16.92 11.22 12.16
N GLY A 194 16.08 11.49 11.16
CA GLY A 194 14.93 10.63 10.83
C GLY A 194 15.35 9.22 10.41
N ILE A 195 16.40 9.10 9.60
CA ILE A 195 16.96 7.80 9.18
C ILE A 195 17.53 7.05 10.38
N LYS A 196 18.29 7.74 11.23
CA LYS A 196 18.87 7.18 12.44
C LYS A 196 17.78 6.67 13.38
N TYR A 197 16.73 7.45 13.61
CA TYR A 197 15.58 7.00 14.39
C TYR A 197 14.93 5.75 13.77
N PHE A 198 14.72 5.77 12.45
CA PHE A 198 14.05 4.69 11.72
C PHE A 198 14.81 3.35 11.80
N PHE A 199 16.15 3.37 11.83
CA PHE A 199 16.98 2.16 11.84
C PHE A 199 17.63 1.82 13.18
N THR A 200 17.56 2.67 14.20
CA THR A 200 18.17 2.37 15.51
C THR A 200 17.20 1.56 16.36
N PRO A 201 17.53 0.29 16.70
CA PRO A 201 16.70 -0.50 17.60
C PRO A 201 16.95 -0.15 19.06
N ASP A 202 15.87 -0.08 19.84
CA ASP A 202 15.87 -0.13 21.31
C ASP A 202 15.51 -1.54 21.78
N LEU A 203 16.45 -2.18 22.49
CA LEU A 203 16.29 -3.54 23.02
C LEU A 203 15.13 -3.65 24.02
N ASN A 204 14.87 -2.62 24.82
CA ASN A 204 13.76 -2.65 25.79
C ASN A 204 12.41 -2.70 25.08
N VAL A 205 12.30 -2.03 23.93
CA VAL A 205 11.09 -2.04 23.10
C VAL A 205 10.92 -3.38 22.39
N ILE A 206 12.00 -4.01 21.94
CA ILE A 206 11.95 -5.33 21.27
C ILE A 206 11.40 -6.42 22.21
N LEU A 207 11.64 -6.29 23.52
CA LEU A 207 11.15 -7.25 24.53
C LEU A 207 9.64 -7.13 24.79
N ASP A 208 8.98 -6.04 24.36
CA ASP A 208 7.53 -5.93 24.45
C ASP A 208 6.85 -6.79 23.38
N TYR A 209 6.06 -7.78 23.82
CA TYR A 209 5.30 -8.68 22.95
C TYR A 209 4.34 -7.93 22.01
N LYS A 210 3.89 -6.72 22.37
CA LYS A 210 3.03 -5.89 21.51
C LYS A 210 3.73 -5.47 20.23
N VAL A 211 5.05 -5.25 20.26
CA VAL A 211 5.84 -4.92 19.07
C VAL A 211 5.81 -6.08 18.08
N TRP A 212 5.95 -7.31 18.57
CA TRP A 212 5.86 -8.53 17.76
C TRP A 212 4.45 -8.74 17.19
N LEU A 213 3.41 -8.54 18.00
CA LEU A 213 2.02 -8.66 17.54
C LEU A 213 1.70 -7.62 16.47
N ASN A 214 2.15 -6.37 16.67
CA ASN A 214 1.99 -5.30 15.69
C ASN A 214 2.79 -5.57 14.42
N ALA A 215 4.00 -6.13 14.53
CA ALA A 215 4.84 -6.49 13.39
C ALA A 215 4.23 -7.61 12.55
N LEU A 216 3.74 -8.68 13.18
CA LEU A 216 3.01 -9.75 12.50
C LEU A 216 1.77 -9.19 11.80
N THR A 217 0.97 -8.40 12.53
CA THR A 217 -0.24 -7.79 11.99
C THR A 217 0.09 -6.90 10.79
N GLN A 218 1.04 -5.97 10.92
CA GLN A 218 1.44 -5.12 9.81
C GLN A 218 1.92 -5.95 8.62
N ASN A 219 2.74 -6.99 8.82
CA ASN A 219 3.25 -7.81 7.72
C ASN A 219 2.11 -8.54 6.97
N ALA A 220 1.10 -9.03 7.69
CA ALA A 220 -0.09 -9.64 7.10
C ALA A 220 -0.95 -8.66 6.29
N TRP A 221 -1.08 -7.43 6.76
CA TRP A 221 -1.78 -6.37 6.03
C TRP A 221 -0.98 -5.83 4.84
N ASP A 222 0.35 -5.84 4.90
CA ASP A 222 1.24 -5.28 3.88
C ASP A 222 1.35 -6.21 2.66
N THR A 223 1.54 -7.51 2.88
CA THR A 223 1.78 -8.46 1.77
C THR A 223 0.51 -8.96 1.10
N GLY A 224 -0.65 -8.81 1.76
CA GLY A 224 -1.93 -9.39 1.31
C GLY A 224 -1.99 -10.92 1.40
N ALA A 225 -1.07 -11.53 2.17
CA ALA A 225 -0.99 -12.98 2.29
C ALA A 225 -2.23 -13.54 2.99
N GLY A 226 -2.87 -14.54 2.38
CA GLY A 226 -4.08 -15.18 2.89
C GLY A 226 -5.39 -14.49 2.51
N TRP A 227 -5.34 -13.44 1.68
CA TRP A 227 -6.53 -12.69 1.24
C TRP A 227 -7.17 -13.28 -0.02
N GLY A 228 -6.58 -14.32 -0.61
CA GLY A 228 -7.08 -14.94 -1.83
C GLY A 228 -6.83 -14.13 -3.11
N LEU A 229 -6.21 -12.95 -3.01
CA LEU A 229 -5.90 -12.08 -4.15
C LEU A 229 -4.81 -12.72 -5.02
N ILE A 230 -3.72 -13.16 -4.39
CA ILE A 230 -2.60 -13.86 -5.05
C ILE A 230 -3.06 -15.19 -5.62
N LEU A 231 -3.89 -15.93 -4.89
CA LEU A 231 -4.53 -17.16 -5.38
C LEU A 231 -5.30 -16.88 -6.68
N THR A 232 -6.07 -15.79 -6.72
CA THR A 232 -6.86 -15.40 -7.90
C THR A 232 -5.95 -15.07 -9.09
N TYR A 233 -4.89 -14.31 -8.89
CA TYR A 233 -3.93 -13.99 -9.96
C TYR A 233 -3.16 -15.23 -10.45
N ALA A 234 -2.88 -16.18 -9.56
CA ALA A 234 -2.21 -17.43 -9.90
C ALA A 234 -3.03 -18.31 -10.87
N ILE A 235 -4.34 -18.10 -10.98
CA ILE A 235 -5.19 -18.76 -11.99
C ILE A 235 -4.76 -18.40 -13.41
N TYR A 236 -4.14 -17.24 -13.61
CA TYR A 236 -3.70 -16.70 -14.91
C TYR A 236 -2.18 -16.82 -15.14
N MET A 237 -1.47 -17.51 -14.24
CA MET A 237 -0.03 -17.78 -14.31
C MET A 237 0.27 -18.91 -15.32
N LYS A 238 1.36 -18.83 -16.11
CA LYS A 238 1.74 -19.95 -17.00
C LYS A 238 2.25 -21.15 -16.19
N LYS A 239 2.16 -22.37 -16.74
CA LYS A 239 2.57 -23.61 -16.04
C LYS A 239 4.07 -23.64 -15.71
N SER A 240 4.91 -23.04 -16.54
CA SER A 240 6.38 -23.00 -16.38
C SER A 240 6.88 -21.99 -15.35
N GLU A 241 6.01 -21.16 -14.77
CA GLU A 241 6.42 -20.09 -13.88
C GLU A 241 6.84 -20.62 -12.50
N ASP A 242 7.93 -20.09 -11.95
CA ASP A 242 8.45 -20.42 -10.63
C ASP A 242 7.59 -19.77 -9.53
N ILE A 243 7.03 -20.58 -8.63
CA ILE A 243 6.17 -20.10 -7.55
C ILE A 243 6.99 -19.46 -6.42
N SER A 244 8.03 -20.14 -5.97
CA SER A 244 8.82 -19.73 -4.80
C SER A 244 9.54 -18.42 -5.04
N LEU A 245 10.16 -18.28 -6.21
CA LEU A 245 10.88 -17.07 -6.58
C LEU A 245 9.91 -15.90 -6.77
N ASN A 246 8.74 -16.13 -7.38
CA ASN A 246 7.75 -15.06 -7.57
C ASN A 246 7.18 -14.59 -6.21
N ALA A 247 6.84 -15.51 -5.31
CA ALA A 247 6.36 -15.18 -3.96
C ALA A 247 7.40 -14.38 -3.16
N ALA A 248 8.67 -14.80 -3.19
CA ALA A 248 9.76 -14.07 -2.55
C ALA A 248 9.92 -12.65 -3.13
N LEU A 249 9.93 -12.51 -4.46
CA LEU A 249 10.05 -11.20 -5.12
C LEU A 249 8.92 -10.25 -4.73
N ILE A 250 7.69 -10.75 -4.59
CA ILE A 250 6.55 -9.94 -4.15
C ILE A 250 6.73 -9.51 -2.70
N GLY A 251 7.07 -10.44 -1.79
CA GLY A 251 7.26 -10.13 -0.38
C GLY A 251 8.39 -9.12 -0.13
N PHE A 252 9.57 -9.34 -0.73
CA PHE A 252 10.70 -8.42 -0.63
C PHE A 252 10.47 -7.10 -1.36
N GLY A 253 9.85 -7.13 -2.55
CA GLY A 253 9.50 -5.92 -3.29
C GLY A 253 8.53 -5.03 -2.51
N ASN A 254 7.50 -5.63 -1.90
CA ASN A 254 6.58 -4.95 -1.00
C ASN A 254 7.31 -4.25 0.15
N ASN A 255 8.11 -5.00 0.91
CA ASN A 255 8.81 -4.46 2.07
C ASN A 255 9.85 -3.39 1.69
N THR A 256 10.48 -3.50 0.53
CA THR A 256 11.40 -2.49 0.00
C THR A 256 10.68 -1.15 -0.20
N ILE A 257 9.45 -1.19 -0.74
CA ILE A 257 8.65 0.01 -0.93
C ILE A 257 8.19 0.60 0.41
N SER A 258 7.81 -0.24 1.38
CA SER A 258 7.50 0.20 2.75
C SER A 258 8.71 0.89 3.41
N ILE A 259 9.92 0.34 3.26
CA ILE A 259 11.15 0.96 3.78
C ILE A 259 11.44 2.28 3.08
N LEU A 260 11.35 2.36 1.75
CA LEU A 260 11.57 3.60 1.00
C LEU A 260 10.59 4.70 1.41
N ALA A 261 9.31 4.37 1.53
CA ALA A 261 8.29 5.32 1.98
C ALA A 261 8.49 5.71 3.45
N GLY A 262 8.85 4.76 4.31
CA GLY A 262 9.25 4.99 5.69
C GLY A 262 10.38 6.00 5.81
N ILE A 263 11.51 5.76 5.14
CA ILE A 263 12.64 6.70 5.15
C ILE A 263 12.21 8.07 4.63
N THR A 264 11.47 8.11 3.52
CA THR A 264 10.98 9.38 2.94
C THR A 264 10.17 10.18 3.96
N ILE A 265 9.24 9.55 4.68
CA ILE A 265 8.41 10.21 5.68
C ILE A 265 9.24 10.62 6.89
N PHE A 266 10.03 9.71 7.48
CA PHE A 266 10.82 10.02 8.68
C PHE A 266 11.85 11.13 8.43
N SER A 267 12.57 11.08 7.30
CA SER A 267 13.48 12.15 6.91
C SER A 267 12.78 13.50 6.74
N THR A 268 11.64 13.53 6.05
CA THR A 268 10.88 14.78 5.82
C THR A 268 10.33 15.35 7.12
N VAL A 269 9.81 14.50 8.01
CA VAL A 269 9.26 14.91 9.29
C VAL A 269 10.36 15.51 10.16
N PHE A 270 11.47 14.79 10.38
CA PHE A 270 12.55 15.28 11.24
C PHE A 270 13.19 16.56 10.69
N ALA A 271 13.27 16.71 9.37
CA ALA A 271 13.79 17.91 8.73
C ALA A 271 12.89 19.15 8.87
N LEU A 272 11.56 18.97 8.90
CA LEU A 272 10.60 20.07 8.72
C LEU A 272 9.69 20.31 9.95
N SER A 273 9.90 19.56 11.03
CA SER A 273 9.14 19.69 12.28
C SER A 273 10.04 19.96 13.48
N SER A 274 9.48 20.64 14.49
CA SER A 274 10.16 20.90 15.76
C SER A 274 10.20 19.64 16.66
N VAL A 275 10.94 19.73 17.78
CA VAL A 275 11.38 18.69 18.73
C VAL A 275 10.41 17.52 19.05
N ASP A 276 9.09 17.67 18.85
CA ASP A 276 8.07 16.61 19.03
C ASP A 276 7.66 15.86 17.73
N ALA A 277 8.52 15.88 16.70
CA ALA A 277 8.36 15.20 15.40
C ALA A 277 7.68 13.81 15.46
N MET A 278 8.02 13.01 16.49
CA MET A 278 7.49 11.66 16.68
C MET A 278 6.05 11.61 17.15
N GLN A 279 5.59 12.57 17.97
CA GLN A 279 4.19 12.62 18.38
C GLN A 279 3.31 12.88 17.16
N GLN A 280 3.75 13.71 16.22
CA GLN A 280 2.98 14.06 15.02
C GLN A 280 2.89 12.90 14.02
N VAL A 281 3.95 12.09 13.86
CA VAL A 281 3.91 10.87 13.04
C VAL A 281 3.09 9.75 13.70
N SER A 282 3.10 9.70 15.04
CA SER A 282 2.37 8.70 15.81
C SER A 282 0.89 9.06 16.01
N GLN A 283 0.51 10.32 15.79
CA GLN A 283 -0.87 10.78 15.91
C GLN A 283 -1.75 10.11 14.84
N SER A 284 -2.53 9.14 15.30
CA SER A 284 -3.73 8.72 14.61
C SER A 284 -4.76 9.83 14.74
N GLY A 285 -4.79 10.78 13.80
CA GLY A 285 -5.98 11.64 13.63
C GLY A 285 -7.26 10.79 13.46
N PRO A 286 -8.45 11.41 13.32
CA PRO A 286 -9.70 10.67 13.15
C PRO A 286 -9.56 9.55 12.09
N ALA A 287 -9.93 8.32 12.43
CA ALA A 287 -9.83 7.14 11.55
C ALA A 287 -8.41 6.78 11.03
N ASN A 288 -7.33 7.14 11.73
CA ASN A 288 -5.93 6.90 11.34
C ASN A 288 -5.47 7.62 10.05
N THR A 289 -6.16 8.68 9.62
CA THR A 289 -5.84 9.43 8.39
C THR A 289 -4.92 10.63 8.61
N GLY A 290 -4.70 11.01 9.88
CA GLY A 290 -4.05 12.26 10.25
C GLY A 290 -2.67 12.49 9.64
N LEU A 291 -1.82 11.46 9.60
CA LEU A 291 -0.48 11.58 9.01
C LEU A 291 -0.55 12.05 7.56
N THR A 292 -1.39 11.45 6.73
CA THR A 292 -1.30 11.65 5.27
C THR A 292 -2.16 12.76 4.73
N PHE A 293 -3.35 12.97 5.29
CA PHE A 293 -4.29 13.94 4.73
C PHE A 293 -4.33 15.26 5.51
N ILE A 294 -3.62 15.33 6.64
CA ILE A 294 -3.56 16.53 7.48
C ILE A 294 -2.11 16.97 7.65
N TYR A 295 -1.25 16.09 8.14
CA TYR A 295 0.10 16.47 8.53
C TYR A 295 1.09 16.53 7.36
N LEU A 296 1.11 15.54 6.46
CA LEU A 296 1.97 15.59 5.27
C LEU A 296 1.69 16.81 4.36
N PRO A 297 0.43 17.20 4.09
CA PRO A 297 0.12 18.46 3.40
C PRO A 297 0.79 19.69 4.04
N LEU A 298 0.74 19.78 5.36
CA LEU A 298 1.42 20.85 6.10
C LEU A 298 2.94 20.81 5.87
N LEU A 299 3.55 19.63 5.91
CA LEU A 299 4.99 19.50 5.67
C LEU A 299 5.38 19.82 4.22
N PHE A 300 4.56 19.47 3.24
CA PHE A 300 4.80 19.83 1.83
C PHE A 300 4.88 21.35 1.64
N SER A 301 4.16 22.14 2.43
CA SER A 301 4.25 23.61 2.38
C SER A 301 5.61 24.17 2.83
N LYS A 302 6.43 23.35 3.51
CA LYS A 302 7.72 23.73 4.10
C LYS A 302 8.93 23.13 3.38
N ILE A 303 8.72 22.30 2.35
CA ILE A 303 9.82 21.63 1.64
C ILE A 303 10.77 22.63 0.97
N SER A 304 10.26 23.74 0.46
CA SER A 304 11.02 24.79 -0.22
C SER A 304 10.33 26.14 -0.05
N GLU A 305 11.09 27.23 -0.20
CA GLU A 305 10.53 28.59 -0.31
C GLU A 305 9.69 28.77 -1.59
N SER A 306 9.89 27.93 -2.60
CA SER A 306 9.14 27.99 -3.86
C SER A 306 7.82 27.21 -3.77
N ASN A 307 6.71 27.94 -3.87
CA ASN A 307 5.36 27.35 -3.92
C ASN A 307 5.19 26.36 -5.09
N LEU A 308 5.86 26.59 -6.23
CA LEU A 308 5.81 25.68 -7.38
C LEU A 308 6.46 24.33 -7.04
N VAL A 309 7.61 24.35 -6.37
CA VAL A 309 8.32 23.14 -5.95
C VAL A 309 7.45 22.35 -4.97
N ASN A 310 6.88 23.01 -3.96
CA ASN A 310 5.99 22.39 -2.98
C ASN A 310 4.78 21.73 -3.66
N THR A 311 4.18 22.43 -4.63
CA THR A 311 3.05 21.93 -5.44
C THR A 311 3.41 20.67 -6.20
N ILE A 312 4.57 20.64 -6.87
CA ILE A 312 5.04 19.47 -7.62
C ILE A 312 5.24 18.27 -6.68
N PHE A 313 5.95 18.45 -5.56
CA PHE A 313 6.24 17.36 -4.63
C PHE A 313 4.99 16.80 -3.95
N ALA A 314 4.04 17.64 -3.53
CA ALA A 314 2.77 17.17 -2.98
C ALA A 314 1.93 16.45 -4.04
N SER A 315 1.88 16.96 -5.26
CA SER A 315 1.15 16.33 -6.37
C SER A 315 1.71 14.96 -6.68
N LEU A 316 3.03 14.84 -6.74
CA LEU A 316 3.72 13.56 -6.93
C LEU A 316 3.41 12.58 -5.79
N PHE A 317 3.44 13.03 -4.54
CA PHE A 317 3.09 12.19 -3.39
C PHE A 317 1.66 11.65 -3.45
N PHE A 318 0.67 12.51 -3.68
CA PHE A 318 -0.72 12.06 -3.78
C PHE A 318 -1.00 11.25 -5.05
N LEU A 319 -0.25 11.48 -6.12
CA LEU A 319 -0.29 10.65 -7.32
C LEU A 319 0.24 9.24 -7.05
N ALA A 320 1.38 9.14 -6.36
CA ALA A 320 1.93 7.86 -5.90
C ALA A 320 0.94 7.14 -4.97
N LEU A 321 0.36 7.85 -3.99
CA LEU A 321 -0.63 7.29 -3.10
C LEU A 321 -1.87 6.78 -3.86
N PHE A 322 -2.34 7.53 -4.86
CA PHE A 322 -3.42 7.10 -5.74
C PHE A 322 -3.04 5.87 -6.55
N PHE A 323 -1.84 5.80 -7.14
CA PHE A 323 -1.40 4.62 -7.89
C PHE A 323 -1.38 3.37 -7.01
N ALA A 324 -0.83 3.46 -5.81
CA ALA A 324 -0.83 2.36 -4.84
C ALA A 324 -2.27 1.97 -4.43
N ALA A 325 -3.13 2.95 -4.13
CA ALA A 325 -4.52 2.69 -3.80
C ALA A 325 -5.29 2.03 -4.96
N PHE A 326 -5.07 2.49 -6.18
CA PHE A 326 -5.80 2.04 -7.35
C PHE A 326 -5.39 0.63 -7.77
N THR A 327 -4.09 0.33 -7.76
CA THR A 327 -3.60 -1.02 -8.13
C THR A 327 -4.05 -2.09 -7.14
N SER A 328 -4.05 -1.82 -5.83
CA SER A 328 -4.57 -2.79 -4.86
C SER A 328 -6.08 -2.95 -4.98
N LEU A 329 -6.82 -1.86 -5.22
CA LEU A 329 -8.29 -1.91 -5.38
C LEU A 329 -8.69 -2.73 -6.61
N ILE A 330 -7.95 -2.66 -7.72
CA ILE A 330 -8.17 -3.50 -8.91
C ILE A 330 -8.17 -4.99 -8.55
N SER A 331 -7.33 -5.41 -7.61
CA SER A 331 -7.21 -6.82 -7.24
C SER A 331 -8.29 -7.31 -6.30
N MET A 332 -8.88 -6.39 -5.51
CA MET A 332 -9.98 -6.71 -4.59
C MET A 332 -11.33 -6.84 -5.30
N VAL A 333 -11.49 -6.17 -6.46
CA VAL A 333 -12.68 -6.20 -7.33
C VAL A 333 -12.62 -7.39 -8.29
#